data_AF-A0A7W0Y3W4-F1
#
_entry.id   AF-A0A7W0Y3W4-F1
#
_cell.length_a   1.000
_cell.length_b   1.000
_cell.length_c   1.000
_cell.angle_alpha   90.00
_cell.angle_beta   90.00
_cell.angle_gamma   90.00
#
_symmetry.space_group_name_H-M   'P 1'
#
loop_
_entity.id
_entity.type
_entity.pdbx_description
1 polymer ?
#
loop_
_entity_poly.entity_id
_entity_poly.type
_entity_poly.pdbx_seq_one_letter_code
_entity_poly.pdbx_strand_id
1 'polypeptide(L)'
;IGRGRNGELIVCVRDPVPQVVATLGQAVKTAIVIAVAPASQLELLVDQTYGTAPHDDDFDVDLSTGPIEILRTGDPLDLSTFTLVGLDDHRVSKDPTQSGQFAVPRTLTPLPAPPHPQRAPELDETLVKLQRATSRDLATDLAMEFAIGRWSSSLLLTIKEGMALGHRGHGAQLSEDAIVAVTVPLATPSIVRAAHDARRLVTEVPAKAGAIQERLTRLLGQPARQAAAPIVVGQRIACVMVVGDPRDASHATSDMTLDLDDLTVALGSAYARIIHDTKRT
;
A
#
# COMPACT_ATOMS: atom_id res chain seq x y z
N ILE A 1 23.87 -0.65 2.96
CA ILE A 1 24.56 -1.96 2.89
C ILE A 1 25.13 -2.26 4.28
N GLY A 2 24.82 -3.40 4.86
CA GLY A 2 25.31 -3.80 6.19
C GLY A 2 26.05 -5.12 6.14
N ARG A 3 26.72 -5.49 7.24
CA ARG A 3 27.25 -6.85 7.42
C ARG A 3 26.58 -7.50 8.62
N GLY A 4 26.10 -8.73 8.43
CA GLY A 4 25.60 -9.56 9.52
C GLY A 4 26.73 -10.06 10.41
N ARG A 5 26.38 -10.59 11.59
CA ARG A 5 27.36 -11.10 12.57
C ARG A 5 28.19 -12.27 12.03
N ASN A 6 27.67 -12.98 11.03
CA ASN A 6 28.33 -14.10 10.37
C ASN A 6 29.13 -13.69 9.12
N GLY A 7 29.29 -12.38 8.88
CA GLY A 7 30.04 -11.85 7.73
C GLY A 7 29.25 -11.75 6.42
N GLU A 8 27.98 -12.16 6.43
CA GLU A 8 27.05 -12.03 5.31
C GLU A 8 26.78 -10.56 4.96
N LEU A 9 26.58 -10.28 3.66
CA LEU A 9 26.29 -8.93 3.18
C LEU A 9 24.78 -8.71 3.19
N ILE A 10 24.33 -7.70 3.93
CA ILE A 10 22.93 -7.27 3.94
C ILE A 10 22.74 -6.18 2.89
N VAL A 11 21.94 -6.47 1.87
CA VAL A 11 21.63 -5.54 0.78
C VAL A 11 20.15 -5.18 0.86
N CYS A 12 19.88 -3.90 1.10
CA CYS A 12 18.51 -3.38 1.10
C CYS A 12 18.12 -2.99 -0.32
N VAL A 13 16.97 -3.47 -0.79
CA VAL A 13 16.44 -3.19 -2.13
C VAL A 13 14.96 -2.82 -2.05
N ARG A 14 14.50 -2.01 -3.01
CA ARG A 14 13.10 -1.60 -3.13
C ARG A 14 12.25 -2.76 -3.66
N ASP A 15 12.65 -3.30 -4.82
CA ASP A 15 11.91 -4.35 -5.54
C ASP A 15 12.88 -5.47 -5.98
N PRO A 16 13.06 -6.54 -5.17
CA PRO A 16 13.99 -7.60 -5.48
C PRO A 16 13.49 -8.44 -6.66
N VAL A 17 14.13 -8.31 -7.83
CA VAL A 17 13.94 -9.25 -8.94
C VAL A 17 14.85 -10.47 -8.70
N PRO A 18 14.36 -11.72 -8.82
CA PRO A 18 15.17 -12.92 -8.55
C PRO A 18 16.49 -12.98 -9.32
N GLN A 19 16.51 -12.44 -10.55
CA GLN A 19 17.70 -12.33 -11.38
C GLN A 19 18.78 -11.43 -10.75
N VAL A 20 18.38 -10.28 -10.18
CA VAL A 20 19.30 -9.33 -9.52
C VAL A 20 19.94 -9.96 -8.28
N VAL A 21 19.16 -10.72 -7.51
CA VAL A 21 19.67 -11.44 -6.34
C VAL A 21 20.72 -12.48 -6.73
N ALA A 22 20.47 -13.22 -7.82
CA ALA A 22 21.42 -14.21 -8.34
C ALA A 22 22.72 -13.55 -8.85
N THR A 23 22.61 -12.45 -9.60
CA THR A 23 23.77 -11.69 -10.11
C THR A 23 24.61 -11.11 -8.97
N LEU A 24 23.96 -10.50 -7.96
CA LEU A 24 24.66 -9.98 -6.78
C LEU A 24 25.37 -11.11 -6.03
N GLY A 25 24.71 -12.26 -5.84
CA GLY A 25 25.31 -13.42 -5.18
C GLY A 25 26.58 -13.92 -5.87
N GLN A 26 26.57 -13.95 -7.21
CA GLN A 26 27.75 -14.32 -8.00
C GLN A 26 28.89 -13.30 -7.89
N ALA A 27 28.59 -12.01 -7.85
CA ALA A 27 29.59 -10.94 -7.83
C ALA A 27 30.33 -10.84 -6.49
N VAL A 28 29.61 -10.97 -5.37
CA VAL A 28 30.16 -10.65 -4.03
C VAL A 28 30.93 -11.82 -3.41
N LYS A 29 30.79 -13.05 -3.95
CA LYS A 29 31.42 -14.29 -3.43
C LYS A 29 31.16 -14.54 -1.93
N THR A 30 30.15 -13.90 -1.35
CA THR A 30 29.70 -14.09 0.04
C THR A 30 28.19 -14.26 0.07
N ALA A 31 27.67 -14.84 1.15
CA ALA A 31 26.24 -14.96 1.36
C ALA A 31 25.60 -13.55 1.41
N ILE A 32 24.55 -13.35 0.63
CA ILE A 32 23.78 -12.11 0.59
C ILE A 32 22.42 -12.34 1.25
N VAL A 33 22.08 -11.47 2.18
CA VAL A 33 20.74 -11.38 2.77
C VAL A 33 20.06 -10.15 2.18
N ILE A 34 18.95 -10.38 1.48
CA ILE A 34 18.15 -9.31 0.90
C ILE A 34 17.16 -8.81 1.95
N ALA A 35 17.19 -7.51 2.23
CA ALA A 35 16.18 -6.83 3.02
C ALA A 35 15.34 -5.96 2.08
N VAL A 36 14.01 -6.02 2.21
CA VAL A 36 13.10 -5.17 1.45
C VAL A 36 12.71 -3.99 2.31
N ALA A 37 12.88 -2.77 1.79
CA ALA A 37 12.53 -1.54 2.50
C ALA A 37 11.77 -0.57 1.57
N PRO A 38 10.82 0.21 2.10
CA PRO A 38 10.14 1.26 1.33
C PRO A 38 11.14 2.27 0.75
N ALA A 39 10.83 2.81 -0.44
CA ALA A 39 11.69 3.76 -1.16
C ALA A 39 12.08 4.97 -0.29
N SER A 40 11.14 5.52 0.48
CA SER A 40 11.38 6.66 1.38
C SER A 40 12.44 6.38 2.45
N GLN A 41 12.55 5.14 2.95
CA GLN A 41 13.59 4.77 3.90
C GLN A 41 14.95 4.60 3.22
N LEU A 42 14.97 4.07 2.00
CA LEU A 42 16.19 3.93 1.23
C LEU A 42 16.75 5.28 0.81
N GLU A 43 15.91 6.18 0.33
CA GLU A 43 16.27 7.56 -0.04
C GLU A 43 16.85 8.31 1.16
N LEU A 44 16.19 8.25 2.32
CA LEU A 44 16.70 8.85 3.55
C LEU A 44 18.10 8.31 3.94
N LEU A 45 18.31 7.00 3.82
CA LEU A 45 19.60 6.37 4.13
C LEU A 45 20.68 6.75 3.10
N VAL A 46 20.31 6.88 1.83
CA VAL A 46 21.22 7.34 0.76
C VAL A 46 21.65 8.78 1.02
N ASP A 47 20.70 9.68 1.29
CA ASP A 47 20.96 11.08 1.61
C ASP A 47 21.85 11.23 2.86
N GLN A 48 21.61 10.42 3.90
CA GLN A 48 22.44 10.43 5.11
C GLN A 48 23.87 9.93 4.86
N THR A 49 24.04 8.95 3.96
CA THR A 49 25.33 8.29 3.73
C THR A 49 26.19 9.04 2.73
N TYR A 50 25.57 9.51 1.64
CA TYR A 50 26.27 10.11 0.50
C TYR A 50 26.07 11.62 0.41
N GLY A 51 25.22 12.20 1.27
CA GLY A 51 24.79 13.59 1.19
C GLY A 51 23.71 13.80 0.14
N THR A 52 22.92 14.85 0.31
CA THR A 52 22.00 15.32 -0.74
C THR A 52 22.85 15.80 -1.92
N ALA A 53 22.75 15.14 -3.08
CA ALA A 53 23.43 15.63 -4.27
C ALA A 53 22.97 17.07 -4.56
N PRO A 54 23.89 18.03 -4.80
CA PRO A 54 23.53 19.38 -5.17
C PRO A 54 22.61 19.33 -6.40
N HIS A 55 21.43 19.92 -6.27
CA HIS A 55 20.34 19.91 -7.25
C HIS A 55 20.59 20.83 -8.46
N ASP A 56 21.84 20.97 -8.92
CA ASP A 56 22.20 22.06 -9.85
C ASP A 56 23.15 21.69 -11.00
N ASP A 57 23.25 20.41 -11.37
CA ASP A 57 23.74 20.06 -12.70
C ASP A 57 22.71 19.12 -13.34
N ASP A 58 21.83 19.69 -14.17
CA ASP A 58 21.20 18.94 -15.25
C ASP A 58 22.32 18.19 -15.97
N PHE A 59 22.37 16.86 -15.80
CA PHE A 59 23.17 16.03 -16.68
C PHE A 59 22.57 16.18 -18.07
N ASP A 60 23.13 17.09 -18.85
CA ASP A 60 22.84 17.24 -20.27
C ASP A 60 23.38 15.98 -20.94
N VAL A 61 22.55 14.93 -20.95
CA VAL A 61 22.83 13.70 -21.67
C VAL A 61 22.74 14.07 -23.14
N ASP A 62 23.90 14.34 -23.74
CA ASP A 62 24.01 14.56 -25.17
C ASP A 62 23.56 13.29 -25.91
N LEU A 63 22.28 13.29 -26.32
CA LEU A 63 21.64 12.25 -27.10
C LEU A 63 22.02 12.32 -28.59
N SER A 64 23.14 12.96 -28.95
CA SER A 64 23.70 12.93 -30.30
C SER A 64 24.27 11.56 -30.71
N THR A 65 23.68 10.45 -30.24
CA THR A 65 23.74 9.20 -31.00
C THR A 65 23.20 9.49 -32.40
N GLY A 66 24.04 9.23 -33.39
CA GLY A 66 23.82 9.58 -34.79
C GLY A 66 22.49 9.08 -35.38
N PRO A 67 22.18 9.48 -36.62
CA PRO A 67 20.86 9.29 -37.22
C PRO A 67 20.44 7.82 -37.17
N ILE A 68 19.36 7.54 -36.44
CA ILE A 68 18.60 6.31 -36.61
C ILE A 68 17.98 6.39 -38.01
N GLU A 69 18.38 5.49 -38.91
CA GLU A 69 17.71 5.32 -40.20
C GLU A 69 16.25 4.94 -39.95
N ILE A 70 15.39 5.95 -39.97
CA ILE A 70 13.95 5.76 -40.08
C ILE A 70 13.71 5.29 -41.51
N LEU A 71 13.51 3.98 -41.68
CA LEU A 71 12.99 3.38 -42.90
C LEU A 71 11.66 4.05 -43.25
N ARG A 72 11.73 5.05 -44.13
CA ARG A 72 10.58 5.62 -44.83
C ARG A 72 10.16 4.63 -45.89
N THR A 73 9.21 3.76 -45.55
CA THR A 73 8.43 3.04 -46.57
C THR A 73 7.02 3.61 -46.53
N GLY A 74 6.79 4.59 -47.40
CA GLY A 74 5.46 5.00 -47.77
C GLY A 74 4.87 3.96 -48.71
N ASP A 75 3.84 3.26 -48.26
CA ASP A 75 2.66 2.99 -49.07
C ASP A 75 1.51 2.54 -48.15
N PRO A 76 0.35 3.21 -48.15
CA PRO A 76 -0.82 2.76 -47.42
C PRO A 76 -1.56 1.74 -48.30
N LEU A 77 -1.78 0.54 -47.75
CA LEU A 77 -2.50 -0.62 -48.32
C LEU A 77 -1.61 -1.72 -48.91
N ASP A 78 -0.89 -2.45 -48.04
CA ASP A 78 -0.77 -3.91 -48.23
C ASP A 78 -0.46 -4.63 -46.90
N LEU A 79 -1.50 -5.08 -46.20
CA LEU A 79 -1.39 -5.92 -45.00
C LEU A 79 -1.43 -7.43 -45.34
N SER A 80 -1.26 -7.80 -46.61
CA SER A 80 -1.37 -9.21 -47.05
C SER A 80 -0.05 -9.96 -47.21
N THR A 81 1.10 -9.35 -46.89
CA THR A 81 2.44 -9.95 -47.12
C THR A 81 3.25 -10.24 -45.84
N PHE A 82 2.63 -10.29 -44.67
CA PHE A 82 3.24 -11.00 -43.52
C PHE A 82 2.93 -12.49 -43.62
N THR A 83 3.51 -13.15 -44.63
CA THR A 83 3.69 -14.59 -44.62
C THR A 83 4.53 -14.95 -43.40
N LEU A 84 3.93 -15.64 -42.44
CA LEU A 84 4.62 -16.38 -41.39
C LEU A 84 5.65 -17.30 -42.05
N VAL A 85 6.90 -16.83 -42.08
CA VAL A 85 8.03 -17.65 -42.47
C VAL A 85 8.09 -18.82 -41.48
N GLY A 86 8.07 -20.02 -42.06
CA GLY A 86 7.95 -21.29 -41.34
C GLY A 86 8.91 -21.38 -40.16
N LEU A 87 8.32 -21.50 -38.97
CA LEU A 87 8.98 -22.13 -37.83
C LEU A 87 9.12 -23.61 -38.19
N ASP A 88 10.25 -23.92 -38.82
CA ASP A 88 10.67 -25.26 -39.13
C ASP A 88 10.90 -26.03 -37.82
N ASP A 89 9.95 -26.89 -37.47
CA ASP A 89 9.95 -27.75 -36.28
C ASP A 89 10.89 -28.95 -36.48
N HIS A 90 12.11 -28.67 -36.94
CA HIS A 90 13.15 -29.67 -37.09
C HIS A 90 13.90 -29.87 -35.76
N ARG A 91 13.38 -30.83 -34.99
CA ARG A 91 14.13 -31.78 -34.15
C ARG A 91 15.05 -31.15 -33.09
N VAL A 92 14.47 -30.78 -31.96
CA VAL A 92 15.20 -30.85 -30.68
C VAL A 92 15.31 -32.32 -30.27
N SER A 93 16.38 -32.99 -30.68
CA SER A 93 16.71 -34.31 -30.11
C SER A 93 17.17 -34.12 -28.67
N LYS A 94 16.34 -34.51 -27.71
CA LYS A 94 16.74 -34.64 -26.31
C LYS A 94 17.90 -35.63 -26.21
N ASP A 95 19.06 -35.14 -25.78
CA ASP A 95 20.20 -35.98 -25.45
C ASP A 95 19.86 -36.86 -24.22
N PRO A 96 19.82 -38.19 -24.35
CA PRO A 96 19.50 -39.09 -23.24
C PRO A 96 20.63 -39.18 -22.19
N THR A 97 21.80 -38.59 -22.44
CA THR A 97 22.92 -38.58 -21.48
C THR A 97 22.82 -37.48 -20.43
N GLN A 98 21.83 -36.58 -20.55
CA GLN A 98 21.59 -35.52 -19.56
C GLN A 98 20.77 -35.98 -18.33
N SER A 99 20.71 -37.29 -18.07
CA SER A 99 20.19 -37.88 -16.83
C SER A 99 21.31 -38.00 -15.80
N GLY A 100 21.98 -36.89 -15.48
CA GLY A 100 22.90 -36.81 -14.36
C GLY A 100 22.13 -36.80 -13.05
N GLN A 101 22.11 -37.92 -12.34
CA GLN A 101 21.73 -37.98 -10.93
C GLN A 101 22.71 -37.13 -10.11
N PHE A 102 22.45 -35.83 -10.00
CA PHE A 102 23.08 -35.01 -8.97
C PHE A 102 22.46 -35.39 -7.62
N ALA A 103 23.11 -36.33 -6.93
CA ALA A 103 22.89 -36.58 -5.53
C ALA A 103 23.37 -35.37 -4.73
N VAL A 104 22.51 -34.36 -4.60
CA VAL A 104 22.75 -33.23 -3.70
C VAL A 104 22.56 -33.73 -2.27
N PRO A 105 23.57 -33.67 -1.37
CA PRO A 105 23.36 -33.96 0.04
C PRO A 105 22.42 -32.88 0.60
N ARG A 106 21.13 -33.20 0.69
CA ARG A 106 20.11 -32.35 1.29
C ARG A 106 20.21 -32.42 2.81
N THR A 107 21.21 -31.75 3.37
CA THR A 107 21.13 -31.31 4.76
C THR A 107 20.19 -30.11 4.77
N LEU A 108 18.88 -30.38 4.75
CA LEU A 108 17.85 -29.34 4.89
C LEU A 108 17.99 -28.77 6.29
N THR A 109 18.67 -27.63 6.41
CA THR A 109 18.49 -26.75 7.55
C THR A 109 17.01 -26.38 7.58
N PRO A 110 16.28 -26.60 8.69
CA PRO A 110 14.89 -26.19 8.78
C PRO A 110 14.81 -24.70 8.43
N LEU A 111 14.03 -24.34 7.41
CA LEU A 111 13.72 -22.93 7.17
C LEU A 111 13.17 -22.36 8.49
N PRO A 112 13.60 -21.16 8.91
CA PRO A 112 12.93 -20.48 10.01
C PRO A 112 11.44 -20.43 9.70
N ALA A 113 10.62 -20.86 10.67
CA ALA A 113 9.18 -20.80 10.54
C ALA A 113 8.78 -19.37 10.12
N PRO A 114 7.83 -19.21 9.19
CA PRO A 114 7.35 -17.88 8.82
C PRO A 114 6.99 -17.12 10.10
N PRO A 115 7.32 -15.81 10.18
CA PRO A 115 6.98 -15.01 11.35
C PRO A 115 5.51 -15.21 11.67
N HIS A 116 5.21 -15.58 12.92
CA HIS A 116 3.83 -15.75 13.37
C HIS A 116 3.01 -14.54 12.97
N PRO A 117 1.74 -14.71 12.54
CA PRO A 117 0.88 -13.58 12.21
C PRO A 117 0.89 -12.62 13.40
N GLN A 118 1.45 -11.44 13.16
CA GLN A 118 1.61 -10.42 14.18
C GLN A 118 0.21 -10.13 14.71
N ARG A 119 0.00 -10.40 16.01
CA ARG A 119 -1.30 -10.17 16.65
C ARG A 119 -1.70 -8.73 16.36
N ALA A 120 -2.95 -8.52 15.94
CA ALA A 120 -3.47 -7.18 15.74
C ALA A 120 -3.18 -6.33 16.99
N PRO A 121 -2.70 -5.08 16.83
CA PRO A 121 -2.43 -4.22 17.98
C PRO A 121 -3.70 -4.00 18.78
N GLU A 122 -3.57 -3.92 20.12
CA GLU A 122 -4.70 -3.58 20.98
C GLU A 122 -5.04 -2.09 20.83
N LEU A 123 -6.30 -1.73 21.12
CA LEU A 123 -6.77 -0.35 20.99
C LEU A 123 -5.95 0.59 21.87
N ASP A 124 -5.82 0.26 23.17
CA ASP A 124 -5.07 1.07 24.13
C ASP A 124 -3.62 1.35 23.68
N GLU A 125 -2.95 0.33 23.13
CA GLU A 125 -1.59 0.50 22.58
C GLU A 125 -1.59 1.45 21.38
N THR A 126 -2.57 1.32 20.49
CA THR A 126 -2.75 2.19 19.32
C THR A 126 -3.01 3.63 19.74
N LEU A 127 -3.87 3.85 20.74
CA LEU A 127 -4.17 5.18 21.29
C LEU A 127 -2.90 5.85 21.86
N VAL A 128 -2.08 5.11 22.60
CA VAL A 128 -0.79 5.60 23.12
C VAL A 128 0.17 5.97 21.98
N LYS A 129 0.23 5.16 20.91
CA LYS A 129 1.04 5.47 19.72
C LYS A 129 0.54 6.73 18.99
N LEU A 130 -0.77 6.89 18.82
CA LEU A 130 -1.38 8.09 18.21
C LEU A 130 -1.08 9.37 18.99
N GLN A 131 -1.02 9.30 20.32
CA GLN A 131 -0.62 10.43 21.17
C GLN A 131 0.83 10.89 20.91
N ARG A 132 1.70 9.99 20.44
CA ARG A 132 3.11 10.25 20.17
C ARG A 132 3.44 10.46 18.69
N ALA A 133 2.47 10.28 17.80
CA ALA A 133 2.66 10.46 16.37
C ALA A 133 3.12 11.88 16.04
N THR A 134 4.20 11.99 15.27
CA THR A 134 4.85 13.26 14.89
C THR A 134 4.44 13.77 13.51
N SER A 135 3.79 12.93 12.70
CA SER A 135 3.28 13.29 11.38
C SER A 135 1.86 12.77 11.17
N ARG A 136 1.11 13.40 10.25
CA ARG A 136 -0.25 12.97 9.92
C ARG A 136 -0.25 11.59 9.27
N ASP A 137 0.73 11.32 8.41
CA ASP A 137 0.85 10.03 7.73
C ASP A 137 1.10 8.92 8.74
N LEU A 138 2.02 9.11 9.69
CA LEU A 138 2.26 8.13 10.76
C LEU A 138 1.02 7.89 11.61
N ALA A 139 0.29 8.95 12.00
CA ALA A 139 -0.96 8.80 12.74
C ALA A 139 -2.01 8.03 11.94
N THR A 140 -2.10 8.28 10.63
CA THR A 140 -2.99 7.57 9.71
C THR A 140 -2.63 6.08 9.66
N ASP A 141 -1.35 5.77 9.45
CA ASP A 141 -0.87 4.41 9.29
C ASP A 141 -1.12 3.58 10.57
N LEU A 142 -0.88 4.17 11.75
CA LEU A 142 -1.18 3.54 13.04
C LEU A 142 -2.68 3.22 13.20
N ALA A 143 -3.55 4.15 12.82
CA ALA A 143 -4.99 3.92 12.89
C ALA A 143 -5.44 2.85 11.88
N MET A 144 -4.86 2.84 10.68
CA MET A 144 -5.13 1.83 9.66
C MET A 144 -4.62 0.45 10.07
N GLU A 145 -3.46 0.34 10.72
CA GLU A 145 -2.92 -0.91 11.23
C GLU A 145 -3.87 -1.58 12.22
N PHE A 146 -4.39 -0.82 13.19
CA PHE A 146 -5.45 -1.29 14.09
C PHE A 146 -6.71 -1.69 13.32
N ALA A 147 -7.14 -0.85 12.37
CA ALA A 147 -8.35 -1.12 11.59
C ALA A 147 -8.26 -2.38 10.71
N ILE A 148 -7.07 -2.74 10.21
CA ILE A 148 -6.80 -3.98 9.48
C ILE A 148 -7.01 -5.21 10.37
N GLY A 149 -6.59 -5.13 11.62
CA GLY A 149 -6.78 -6.21 12.60
C GLY A 149 -8.24 -6.37 13.03
N ARG A 150 -9.00 -5.26 13.08
CA ARG A 150 -10.31 -5.21 13.71
C ARG A 150 -11.49 -5.42 12.76
N TRP A 151 -11.43 -4.87 11.55
CA TRP A 151 -12.52 -4.94 10.56
C TRP A 151 -12.10 -5.67 9.28
N SER A 152 -13.07 -6.20 8.55
CA SER A 152 -12.87 -6.91 7.28
C SER A 152 -12.37 -5.97 6.19
N SER A 153 -12.89 -4.75 6.20
CA SER A 153 -12.51 -3.63 5.34
C SER A 153 -12.59 -2.31 6.13
N SER A 154 -11.76 -1.35 5.75
CA SER A 154 -11.90 0.04 6.21
C SER A 154 -11.42 1.01 5.13
N LEU A 155 -12.01 2.21 5.12
CA LEU A 155 -11.70 3.26 4.18
C LEU A 155 -11.69 4.60 4.92
N LEU A 156 -10.55 5.28 4.86
CA LEU A 156 -10.38 6.65 5.32
C LEU A 156 -10.58 7.60 4.15
N LEU A 157 -11.55 8.50 4.31
CA LEU A 157 -11.90 9.53 3.34
C LEU A 157 -11.50 10.90 3.87
N THR A 158 -10.81 11.70 3.06
CA THR A 158 -10.49 13.10 3.38
C THR A 158 -11.58 14.02 2.86
N ILE A 159 -12.03 14.96 3.69
CA ILE A 159 -13.06 15.94 3.32
C ILE A 159 -12.41 17.16 2.68
N LYS A 160 -12.76 17.45 1.43
CA LYS A 160 -12.31 18.63 0.69
C LYS A 160 -13.43 19.14 -0.20
N GLU A 161 -13.74 20.44 -0.12
CA GLU A 161 -14.67 21.13 -1.04
C GLU A 161 -16.06 20.46 -1.17
N GLY A 162 -16.61 19.95 -0.06
CA GLY A 162 -17.91 19.26 -0.08
C GLY A 162 -17.87 17.83 -0.63
N MET A 163 -16.68 17.28 -0.82
CA MET A 163 -16.43 15.92 -1.30
C MET A 163 -15.64 15.14 -0.26
N ALA A 164 -15.93 13.85 -0.14
CA ALA A 164 -15.11 12.90 0.59
C ALA A 164 -14.30 12.06 -0.41
N LEU A 165 -12.98 12.17 -0.35
CA LEU A 165 -12.03 11.58 -1.29
C LEU A 165 -11.28 10.44 -0.64
N GLY A 166 -11.12 9.31 -1.32
CA GLY A 166 -10.35 8.18 -0.79
C GLY A 166 -8.89 8.56 -0.54
N HIS A 167 -8.39 8.20 0.64
CA HIS A 167 -7.03 8.51 1.06
C HIS A 167 -6.23 7.26 1.44
N ARG A 168 -6.81 6.42 2.30
CA ARG A 168 -6.24 5.14 2.74
C ARG A 168 -7.36 4.13 2.93
N GLY A 169 -7.06 2.85 2.79
CA GLY A 169 -8.05 1.80 2.99
C GLY A 169 -7.44 0.42 2.93
N HIS A 170 -8.20 -0.57 3.39
CA HIS A 170 -7.90 -1.98 3.23
C HIS A 170 -9.19 -2.75 3.00
N GLY A 171 -9.09 -3.87 2.29
CA GLY A 171 -10.21 -4.76 2.02
C GLY A 171 -9.99 -5.49 0.70
N ALA A 172 -10.70 -6.60 0.50
CA ALA A 172 -10.52 -7.45 -0.69
C ALA A 172 -10.77 -6.70 -2.01
N GLN A 173 -11.60 -5.65 -2.01
CA GLN A 173 -11.95 -4.85 -3.19
C GLN A 173 -11.33 -3.43 -3.16
N LEU A 174 -10.47 -3.13 -2.18
CA LEU A 174 -9.84 -1.82 -2.00
C LEU A 174 -8.36 -1.89 -2.38
N SER A 175 -8.08 -1.94 -3.69
CA SER A 175 -6.74 -1.68 -4.22
C SER A 175 -6.38 -0.19 -4.09
N GLU A 176 -5.10 0.16 -4.22
CA GLU A 176 -4.63 1.55 -4.17
C GLU A 176 -5.35 2.43 -5.21
N ASP A 177 -5.43 1.98 -6.46
CA ASP A 177 -6.17 2.68 -7.52
C ASP A 177 -7.66 2.82 -7.20
N ALA A 178 -8.27 1.78 -6.63
CA ALA A 178 -9.67 1.81 -6.25
C ALA A 178 -9.92 2.82 -5.13
N ILE A 179 -9.02 2.90 -4.14
CA ILE A 179 -9.07 3.86 -3.03
C ILE A 179 -8.99 5.29 -3.57
N VAL A 180 -7.99 5.61 -4.39
CA VAL A 180 -7.81 6.97 -4.95
C VAL A 180 -8.99 7.37 -5.84
N ALA A 181 -9.59 6.40 -6.54
CA ALA A 181 -10.79 6.63 -7.35
C ALA A 181 -12.08 6.81 -6.53
N VAL A 182 -12.08 6.58 -5.21
CA VAL A 182 -13.27 6.80 -4.39
C VAL A 182 -13.54 8.29 -4.24
N THR A 183 -14.74 8.68 -4.65
CA THR A 183 -15.23 10.05 -4.49
C THR A 183 -16.70 9.99 -4.09
N VAL A 184 -17.02 10.58 -2.93
CA VAL A 184 -18.37 10.61 -2.36
C VAL A 184 -18.79 12.07 -2.16
N PRO A 185 -19.72 12.60 -2.98
CA PRO A 185 -20.26 13.95 -2.77
C PRO A 185 -21.05 14.03 -1.47
N LEU A 186 -20.76 15.01 -0.62
CA LEU A 186 -21.52 15.23 0.63
C LEU A 186 -22.92 15.80 0.38
N ALA A 187 -23.20 16.29 -0.83
CA ALA A 187 -24.55 16.65 -1.26
C ALA A 187 -25.48 15.43 -1.45
N THR A 188 -24.91 14.23 -1.62
CA THR A 188 -25.66 12.99 -1.90
C THR A 188 -25.87 12.18 -0.62
N PRO A 189 -27.07 11.64 -0.35
CA PRO A 189 -27.30 10.76 0.80
C PRO A 189 -26.37 9.53 0.79
N SER A 190 -25.58 9.39 1.85
CA SER A 190 -24.66 8.29 2.11
C SER A 190 -24.37 8.18 3.60
N ILE A 191 -23.82 7.06 4.06
CA ILE A 191 -23.39 6.90 5.45
C ILE A 191 -22.26 7.89 5.81
N VAL A 192 -21.41 8.23 4.83
CA VAL A 192 -20.36 9.24 4.96
C VAL A 192 -20.97 10.61 5.23
N ARG A 193 -21.99 11.01 4.45
CA ARG A 193 -22.74 12.24 4.69
C ARG A 193 -23.43 12.20 6.05
N ALA A 194 -24.04 11.09 6.43
CA ALA A 194 -24.74 10.98 7.71
C ALA A 194 -23.77 11.18 8.90
N ALA A 195 -22.61 10.54 8.87
CA ALA A 195 -21.56 10.73 9.88
C ALA A 195 -21.01 12.17 9.88
N HIS A 196 -20.83 12.75 8.69
CA HIS A 196 -20.40 14.14 8.54
C HIS A 196 -21.42 15.12 9.14
N ASP A 197 -22.70 15.01 8.78
CA ASP A 197 -23.74 15.94 9.22
C ASP A 197 -24.03 15.78 10.73
N ALA A 198 -24.00 14.54 11.23
CA ALA A 198 -24.26 14.25 12.64
C ALA A 198 -23.07 14.50 13.57
N ARG A 199 -21.84 14.61 13.02
CA ARG A 199 -20.58 14.76 13.79
C ARG A 199 -20.40 13.68 14.87
N ARG A 200 -20.88 12.48 14.61
CA ARG A 200 -20.77 11.31 15.49
C ARG A 200 -20.76 10.04 14.67
N LEU A 201 -20.41 8.92 15.31
CA LEU A 201 -20.54 7.60 14.71
C LEU A 201 -21.98 7.32 14.25
N VAL A 202 -22.10 6.75 13.05
CA VAL A 202 -23.36 6.33 12.44
C VAL A 202 -23.21 4.90 11.91
N THR A 203 -24.16 4.04 12.22
CA THR A 203 -24.25 2.65 11.74
C THR A 203 -25.39 2.45 10.73
N GLU A 204 -26.36 3.37 10.72
CA GLU A 204 -27.52 3.28 9.84
C GLU A 204 -27.26 3.95 8.49
N VAL A 205 -27.48 3.20 7.42
CA VAL A 205 -27.45 3.76 6.07
C VAL A 205 -28.72 4.57 5.84
N PRO A 206 -28.63 5.80 5.30
CA PRO A 206 -29.81 6.59 4.98
C PRO A 206 -30.77 5.82 4.06
N ALA A 207 -32.07 5.81 4.36
CA ALA A 207 -33.08 5.09 3.57
C ALA A 207 -33.17 5.56 2.10
N LYS A 208 -32.73 6.79 1.81
CA LYS A 208 -32.66 7.37 0.46
C LYS A 208 -31.25 7.30 -0.16
N ALA A 209 -30.41 6.40 0.35
CA ALA A 209 -29.11 6.12 -0.23
C ALA A 209 -29.26 5.69 -1.70
N GLY A 210 -28.48 6.31 -2.59
CA GLY A 210 -28.48 6.00 -4.02
C GLY A 210 -27.23 5.23 -4.45
N ALA A 211 -26.97 5.22 -5.77
CA ALA A 211 -25.87 4.49 -6.39
C ALA A 211 -24.47 4.74 -5.79
N ILE A 212 -24.23 5.93 -5.22
CA ILE A 212 -22.96 6.25 -4.54
C ILE A 212 -22.77 5.39 -3.29
N GLN A 213 -23.81 5.25 -2.46
CA GLN A 213 -23.76 4.39 -1.29
C GLN A 213 -23.65 2.91 -1.70
N GLU A 214 -24.39 2.48 -2.72
CA GLU A 214 -24.30 1.11 -3.23
C GLU A 214 -22.91 0.76 -3.75
N ARG A 215 -22.24 1.72 -4.42
CA ARG A 215 -20.84 1.57 -4.84
C ARG A 215 -19.91 1.48 -3.64
N LEU A 216 -20.06 2.35 -2.65
CA LEU A 216 -19.27 2.32 -1.42
C LEU A 216 -19.43 0.99 -0.67
N THR A 217 -20.68 0.53 -0.49
CA THR A 217 -20.97 -0.76 0.16
C THR A 217 -20.37 -1.93 -0.62
N ARG A 218 -20.39 -1.91 -1.96
CA ARG A 218 -19.69 -2.92 -2.76
C ARG A 218 -18.17 -2.90 -2.54
N LEU A 219 -17.54 -1.73 -2.59
CA LEU A 219 -16.09 -1.57 -2.34
C LEU A 219 -15.67 -2.09 -0.96
N LEU A 220 -16.53 -1.97 0.05
CA LEU A 220 -16.30 -2.53 1.38
C LEU A 220 -16.51 -4.05 1.47
N GLY A 221 -16.90 -4.72 0.38
CA GLY A 221 -17.16 -6.16 0.34
C GLY A 221 -18.59 -6.56 0.66
N GLN A 222 -19.56 -5.65 0.51
CA GLN A 222 -20.97 -5.85 0.89
C GLN A 222 -21.17 -6.23 2.37
N PRO A 223 -20.65 -5.42 3.30
CA PRO A 223 -20.73 -5.74 4.72
C PRO A 223 -22.18 -5.79 5.21
N ALA A 224 -22.49 -6.75 6.08
CA ALA A 224 -23.79 -6.81 6.76
C ALA A 224 -23.96 -5.66 7.76
N ARG A 225 -22.84 -5.24 8.37
CA ARG A 225 -22.75 -4.15 9.34
C ARG A 225 -21.65 -3.20 8.89
N GLN A 226 -22.05 -2.01 8.47
CA GLN A 226 -21.13 -0.92 8.17
C GLN A 226 -21.30 0.20 9.19
N ALA A 227 -20.21 0.88 9.50
CA ALA A 227 -20.22 2.05 10.36
C ALA A 227 -19.34 3.13 9.76
N ALA A 228 -19.66 4.39 10.04
CA ALA A 228 -18.82 5.52 9.69
C ALA A 228 -18.69 6.46 10.89
N ALA A 229 -17.47 6.91 11.15
CA ALA A 229 -17.17 7.84 12.24
C ALA A 229 -16.36 9.04 11.71
N PRO A 230 -16.73 10.28 12.09
CA PRO A 230 -16.03 11.47 11.64
C PRO A 230 -14.78 11.72 12.48
N ILE A 231 -13.72 12.15 11.81
CA ILE A 231 -12.47 12.58 12.43
C ILE A 231 -12.47 14.10 12.47
N VAL A 232 -12.74 14.64 13.66
CA VAL A 232 -12.90 16.07 13.89
C VAL A 232 -11.55 16.69 14.27
N VAL A 233 -11.20 17.79 13.60
CA VAL A 233 -10.00 18.58 13.89
C VAL A 233 -10.44 20.02 14.16
N GLY A 234 -10.39 20.42 15.43
CA GLY A 234 -10.97 21.69 15.88
C GLY A 234 -12.48 21.70 15.70
N GLN A 235 -12.98 22.55 14.80
CA GLN A 235 -14.42 22.69 14.51
C GLN A 235 -14.85 22.07 13.17
N ARG A 236 -13.90 21.45 12.45
CA ARG A 236 -14.11 20.91 11.10
C ARG A 236 -13.94 19.40 11.10
N ILE A 237 -14.73 18.71 10.29
CA ILE A 237 -14.52 17.29 10.01
C ILE A 237 -13.46 17.21 8.92
N ALA A 238 -12.27 16.73 9.27
CA ALA A 238 -11.16 16.64 8.35
C ALA A 238 -11.24 15.37 7.51
N CYS A 239 -11.64 14.26 8.15
CA CYS A 239 -11.76 12.95 7.51
C CYS A 239 -13.01 12.23 8.03
N VAL A 240 -13.42 11.18 7.34
CA VAL A 240 -14.42 10.22 7.81
C VAL A 240 -13.84 8.82 7.60
N MET A 241 -13.83 8.00 8.64
CA MET A 241 -13.46 6.59 8.54
C MET A 241 -14.73 5.75 8.41
N VAL A 242 -14.77 4.90 7.39
CA VAL A 242 -15.86 3.95 7.14
C VAL A 242 -15.31 2.54 7.29
N VAL A 243 -16.01 1.67 8.01
CA VAL A 243 -15.60 0.28 8.25
C VAL A 243 -16.68 -0.70 7.82
N GLY A 244 -16.27 -1.87 7.37
CA GLY A 244 -17.15 -3.00 7.07
C GLY A 244 -17.37 -3.91 8.27
N ASP A 245 -17.68 -5.18 7.99
CA ASP A 245 -17.98 -6.15 9.04
C ASP A 245 -16.79 -6.35 9.97
N PRO A 246 -17.02 -6.50 11.27
CA PRO A 246 -15.95 -6.85 12.19
C PRO A 246 -15.36 -8.23 11.91
N ARG A 247 -14.04 -8.39 12.08
CA ARG A 247 -13.36 -9.69 11.87
C ARG A 247 -13.61 -10.70 12.98
N ASP A 248 -13.83 -10.22 14.20
CA ASP A 248 -13.99 -11.08 15.36
C ASP A 248 -15.41 -11.01 15.93
N ALA A 249 -16.29 -11.88 15.42
CA ALA A 249 -17.68 -11.99 15.89
C ALA A 249 -17.81 -12.45 17.36
N SER A 250 -16.71 -12.82 18.03
CA SER A 250 -16.76 -13.25 19.44
C SER A 250 -16.78 -12.10 20.45
N HIS A 251 -16.41 -10.90 20.03
CA HIS A 251 -16.61 -9.67 20.81
C HIS A 251 -17.99 -9.07 20.51
N ALA A 252 -18.65 -8.51 21.53
CA ALA A 252 -19.95 -7.89 21.37
C ALA A 252 -19.84 -6.74 20.35
N THR A 253 -20.74 -6.73 19.36
CA THR A 253 -20.82 -5.68 18.31
C THR A 253 -20.72 -4.24 18.85
N SER A 254 -21.24 -4.01 20.06
CA SER A 254 -21.18 -2.71 20.74
C SER A 254 -19.75 -2.26 21.04
N ASP A 255 -18.86 -3.18 21.42
CA ASP A 255 -17.46 -2.87 21.73
C ASP A 255 -16.74 -2.37 20.47
N MET A 256 -17.07 -2.93 19.31
CA MET A 256 -16.42 -2.57 18.05
C MET A 256 -16.82 -1.19 17.52
N THR A 257 -18.05 -0.76 17.78
CA THR A 257 -18.45 0.62 17.46
C THR A 257 -17.81 1.62 18.42
N LEU A 258 -17.65 1.25 19.70
CA LEU A 258 -16.91 2.08 20.67
C LEU A 258 -15.44 2.20 20.28
N ASP A 259 -14.80 1.09 19.89
CA ASP A 259 -13.42 1.08 19.40
C ASP A 259 -13.21 2.04 18.21
N LEU A 260 -14.17 2.08 17.27
CA LEU A 260 -14.13 2.99 16.13
C LEU A 260 -14.26 4.45 16.56
N ASP A 261 -15.18 4.75 17.47
CA ASP A 261 -15.39 6.11 17.97
C ASP A 261 -14.13 6.61 18.70
N ASP A 262 -13.59 5.81 19.63
CA ASP A 262 -12.37 6.13 20.38
C ASP A 262 -11.16 6.31 19.44
N LEU A 263 -11.00 5.44 18.45
CA LEU A 263 -9.94 5.55 17.45
C LEU A 263 -10.03 6.86 16.65
N THR A 264 -11.22 7.21 16.16
CA THR A 264 -11.40 8.43 15.35
C THR A 264 -11.26 9.71 16.18
N VAL A 265 -11.68 9.71 17.45
CA VAL A 265 -11.45 10.79 18.41
C VAL A 265 -9.96 10.99 18.67
N ALA A 266 -9.22 9.89 18.91
CA ALA A 266 -7.78 9.95 19.14
C ALA A 266 -7.00 10.40 17.89
N LEU A 267 -7.40 9.92 16.71
CA LEU A 267 -6.80 10.34 15.44
C LEU A 267 -7.05 11.83 15.17
N GLY A 268 -8.26 12.34 15.43
CA GLY A 268 -8.59 13.76 15.32
C GLY A 268 -7.75 14.62 16.27
N SER A 269 -7.58 14.15 17.50
CA SER A 269 -6.72 14.80 18.51
C SER A 269 -5.25 14.82 18.08
N ALA A 270 -4.75 13.73 17.49
CA ALA A 270 -3.40 13.65 16.95
C ALA A 270 -3.19 14.65 15.80
N TYR A 271 -4.12 14.71 14.84
CA TYR A 271 -4.06 15.69 13.74
C TYR A 271 -4.07 17.13 14.25
N ALA A 272 -4.92 17.45 15.21
CA ALA A 272 -5.01 18.79 15.78
C ALA A 272 -3.68 19.23 16.42
N ARG A 273 -3.04 18.32 17.18
CA ARG A 273 -1.71 18.54 17.76
C ARG A 273 -0.66 18.79 16.67
N ILE A 274 -0.54 17.88 15.71
CA ILE A 274 0.47 17.96 14.64
C ILE A 274 0.32 19.27 13.84
N ILE A 275 -0.92 19.65 13.49
CA ILE A 275 -1.20 20.93 12.81
C ILE A 275 -0.73 22.13 13.60
N HIS A 276 -0.97 22.11 14.91
CA HIS A 276 -0.60 23.21 15.78
C HIS A 276 0.93 23.32 15.90
N ASP A 277 1.64 22.19 15.97
CA ASP A 277 3.11 22.18 16.06
C ASP A 277 3.76 22.65 14.76
N THR A 278 3.26 22.25 13.59
CA THR A 278 3.74 22.74 12.30
C THR A 278 3.57 24.26 12.13
N LYS A 279 2.51 24.85 12.70
CA LYS A 279 2.27 26.32 12.61
C LYS A 279 3.18 27.16 13.51
N ARG A 280 3.86 26.55 14.48
CA ARG A 280 4.79 27.24 15.39
C ARG A 280 6.23 27.26 14.88
N THR A 281 6.53 26.45 13.86
CA THR A 281 7.84 26.37 13.21
C THR A 281 7.87 27.31 12.01
#